data_AF-A0A973EER6-F1
#
_entry.id   AF-A0A973EER6-F1
#
_cell.length_a   1.000
_cell.length_b   1.000
_cell.length_c   1.000
_cell.angle_alpha   90.00
_cell.angle_beta   90.00
_cell.angle_gamma   90.00
#
_symmetry.space_group_name_H-M   'P 1'
#
loop_
_entity.id
_entity.type
_entity.pdbx_description
1 polymer ?
#
loop_
_entity_poly.entity_id
_entity_poly.type
_entity_poly.pdbx_seq_one_letter_code
_entity_poly.pdbx_strand_id
1 'polypeptide(L)'
;MLDPGIEKELPPIPAKRYFPIGEVSELCGVKPHVLRYWEQEFDQLKPVKRRGNRRYYQRNDVMMIRQIRSLLYEHGFTISGARQQLGGEQASEDF
;
A
#
# COMPACT_ATOMS: atom_id res chain seq x y z
N MET A 1 6.07 -17.32 11.60
CA MET A 1 4.61 -17.20 11.70
C MET A 1 4.15 -16.29 10.57
N LEU A 2 3.61 -16.85 9.50
CA LEU A 2 3.09 -16.09 8.35
C LEU A 2 1.56 -16.18 8.43
N ASP A 3 0.93 -15.03 8.66
CA ASP A 3 -0.54 -14.87 8.80
C ASP A 3 -1.23 -15.43 7.52
N PRO A 4 -2.02 -16.52 7.60
CA PRO A 4 -2.62 -17.18 6.44
C PRO A 4 -3.83 -16.44 5.83
N GLY A 5 -4.01 -15.15 6.15
CA GLY A 5 -5.16 -14.33 5.74
C GLY A 5 -4.88 -13.36 4.58
N ILE A 6 -3.80 -13.56 3.81
CA ILE A 6 -3.52 -12.78 2.61
C ILE A 6 -4.43 -13.34 1.51
N GLU A 7 -5.69 -12.90 1.50
CA GLU A 7 -6.69 -13.29 0.51
C GLU A 7 -6.18 -12.92 -0.90
N LYS A 8 -6.20 -13.90 -1.80
CA LYS A 8 -5.62 -13.82 -3.16
C LYS A 8 -6.41 -12.91 -4.10
N GLU A 9 -7.61 -12.49 -3.72
CA GLU A 9 -8.49 -11.68 -4.57
C GLU A 9 -8.77 -10.34 -3.88
N LEU A 10 -7.98 -9.33 -4.23
CA LEU A 10 -8.25 -7.97 -3.78
C LEU A 10 -9.41 -7.38 -4.60
N PRO A 11 -10.41 -6.77 -3.95
CA PRO A 11 -11.50 -6.13 -4.65
C PRO A 11 -10.98 -5.03 -5.60
N PRO A 12 -11.66 -4.80 -6.74
CA PRO A 12 -11.26 -3.77 -7.68
C PRO A 12 -11.27 -2.41 -6.97
N ILE A 13 -10.22 -1.61 -7.20
CA ILE A 13 -10.11 -0.28 -6.60
C ILE A 13 -11.23 0.60 -7.19
N PRO A 14 -12.15 1.12 -6.36
CA PRO A 14 -13.23 1.99 -6.84
C PRO A 14 -12.67 3.22 -7.57
N ALA A 15 -13.46 3.84 -8.46
CA ALA A 15 -13.10 5.12 -9.08
C ALA A 15 -13.27 6.32 -8.10
N LYS A 16 -12.84 6.16 -6.83
CA LYS A 16 -12.84 7.23 -5.83
C LYS A 16 -11.48 7.94 -5.82
N ARG A 17 -11.51 9.23 -5.50
CA ARG A 17 -10.30 10.08 -5.44
C ARG A 17 -9.54 9.96 -4.13
N TYR A 18 -10.23 9.63 -3.05
CA TYR A 18 -9.69 9.52 -1.70
C TYR A 18 -10.29 8.32 -0.98
N PHE A 19 -9.43 7.55 -0.31
CA PHE A 19 -9.75 6.36 0.45
C PHE A 19 -9.26 6.55 1.90
N PRO A 20 -10.11 6.35 2.92
CA PRO A 20 -9.66 6.32 4.30
C PRO A 20 -8.81 5.07 4.57
N ILE A 21 -7.93 5.12 5.57
CA ILE A 21 -7.06 3.99 5.96
C ILE A 21 -7.80 2.66 6.18
N GLY A 22 -9.05 2.70 6.66
CA GLY A 22 -9.88 1.51 6.81
C GLY A 22 -10.23 0.87 5.47
N GLU A 23 -10.69 1.67 4.50
CA GLU A 23 -11.03 1.18 3.16
C GLU A 23 -9.77 0.67 2.44
N VAL A 24 -8.63 1.36 2.57
CA VAL A 24 -7.35 0.89 1.99
C VAL A 24 -6.89 -0.43 2.63
N SER A 25 -7.13 -0.59 3.93
CA SER A 25 -6.81 -1.83 4.64
C SER A 25 -7.58 -3.01 4.06
N GLU A 26 -8.87 -2.83 3.78
CA GLU A 26 -9.72 -3.82 3.12
C GLU A 26 -9.32 -4.04 1.65
N LEU A 27 -9.09 -2.98 0.89
CA LEU A 27 -8.71 -3.03 -0.53
C LEU A 27 -7.36 -3.72 -0.79
N CYS A 28 -6.43 -3.64 0.17
CA CYS A 28 -5.10 -4.22 0.05
C CYS A 28 -4.92 -5.50 0.87
N GLY A 29 -5.88 -5.84 1.73
CA GLY A 29 -5.77 -6.97 2.66
C GLY A 29 -4.64 -6.78 3.69
N VAL A 30 -4.33 -5.53 4.03
CA VAL A 30 -3.19 -5.17 4.90
C VAL A 30 -3.74 -4.46 6.13
N LYS A 31 -3.34 -4.89 7.34
CA LYS A 31 -3.84 -4.30 8.59
C LYS A 31 -3.50 -2.80 8.67
N PRO A 32 -4.35 -1.94 9.27
CA PRO A 32 -4.13 -0.49 9.28
C PRO A 32 -2.79 -0.08 9.91
N HIS A 33 -2.31 -0.79 10.95
CA HIS A 33 -1.03 -0.48 11.57
C HIS A 33 0.17 -0.72 10.64
N VAL A 34 0.08 -1.69 9.71
CA VAL A 34 1.12 -1.94 8.70
C VAL A 34 1.16 -0.79 7.71
N LEU A 35 -0.01 -0.30 7.28
CA LEU A 35 -0.07 0.90 6.42
C LEU A 35 0.58 2.11 7.10
N ARG A 36 0.34 2.31 8.40
CA ARG A 36 1.01 3.38 9.17
C ARG A 36 2.53 3.19 9.24
N TYR A 37 2.99 1.95 9.31
CA TYR A 37 4.41 1.65 9.32
C TYR A 37 5.02 1.94 7.94
N TRP A 38 4.36 1.50 6.86
CA TRP A 38 4.77 1.80 5.49
C TRP A 38 4.78 3.30 5.19
N GLU A 39 3.84 4.09 5.72
CA GLU A 39 3.91 5.56 5.63
C GLU A 39 5.22 6.16 6.20
N GLN A 40 5.85 5.51 7.18
CA GLN A 40 7.12 5.98 7.75
C GLN A 40 8.32 5.51 6.95
N GLU A 41 8.23 4.32 6.35
CA GLU A 41 9.33 3.71 5.61
C GLU A 41 9.39 4.18 4.15
N PHE A 42 8.24 4.44 3.53
CA PHE A 42 8.11 4.83 2.13
C PHE A 42 7.77 6.32 2.00
N ASP A 43 8.78 7.15 1.69
CA ASP A 43 8.57 8.59 1.48
C ASP A 43 7.60 8.92 0.34
N GLN A 44 7.39 8.00 -0.59
CA GLN A 44 6.45 8.15 -1.71
C GLN A 44 5.00 8.02 -1.27
N LEU A 45 4.76 7.30 -0.17
CA LEU A 45 3.44 7.08 0.39
C LEU A 45 3.06 8.25 1.30
N LYS A 46 2.61 9.36 0.71
CA LYS A 46 2.25 10.58 1.44
C LYS A 46 0.72 10.74 1.52
N PRO A 47 0.05 10.10 2.50
CA PRO A 47 -1.38 10.29 2.67
C PRO A 47 -1.70 11.76 2.96
N VAL A 48 -2.78 12.25 2.37
CA VAL A 48 -3.27 13.60 2.60
C VAL A 48 -3.82 13.69 4.02
N LYS A 49 -3.12 14.43 4.88
CA LYS A 49 -3.58 14.74 6.25
C LYS A 49 -4.60 15.88 6.17
N ARG A 50 -5.86 15.60 6.50
CA ARG A 50 -6.91 16.63 6.64
C ARG A 50 -7.25 16.90 8.11
N ARG A 51 -8.08 17.93 8.36
CA ARG A 51 -8.60 18.27 9.69
C ARG A 51 -9.05 17.01 10.44
N GLY A 52 -8.63 16.89 11.71
CA GLY A 52 -8.94 15.75 12.57
C GLY A 52 -7.97 14.56 12.46
N ASN A 53 -6.74 14.76 11.95
CA ASN A 53 -5.69 13.74 11.86
C ASN A 53 -6.10 12.48 11.05
N ARG A 54 -7.11 12.63 10.18
CA ARG A 54 -7.57 11.57 9.27
C ARG A 54 -6.64 11.51 8.06
N ARG A 55 -6.23 10.29 7.72
CA ARG A 55 -5.36 9.98 6.60
C ARG A 55 -6.22 9.53 5.43
N TYR A 56 -6.03 10.20 4.31
CA TYR A 56 -6.68 9.86 3.05
C TYR A 56 -5.61 9.48 2.04
N TYR A 57 -5.77 8.32 1.45
CA TYR A 57 -4.93 7.80 0.39
C TYR A 57 -5.61 8.05 -0.95
N GLN A 58 -4.83 8.37 -1.96
CA GLN A 58 -5.30 8.46 -3.33
C GLN A 58 -5.21 7.10 -4.01
N ARG A 59 -5.80 6.99 -5.20
CA ARG A 59 -5.70 5.77 -6.01
C ARG A 59 -4.24 5.35 -6.25
N ASN A 60 -3.34 6.31 -6.48
CA ASN A 60 -1.91 6.03 -6.65
C ASN A 60 -1.28 5.44 -5.39
N ASP A 61 -1.63 5.95 -4.21
CA ASP A 61 -1.13 5.39 -2.94
C ASP A 61 -1.61 3.94 -2.76
N VAL A 62 -2.87 3.65 -3.12
CA VAL A 62 -3.42 2.27 -3.07
C VAL A 62 -2.68 1.34 -4.03
N MET A 63 -2.39 1.78 -5.26
CA MET A 63 -1.58 1.00 -6.19
C MET A 63 -0.19 0.72 -5.62
N MET A 64 0.45 1.73 -5.04
CA MET A 64 1.78 1.58 -4.44
C MET A 64 1.76 0.60 -3.26
N ILE A 65 0.73 0.64 -2.41
CA ILE A 65 0.56 -0.34 -1.31
C ILE A 65 0.43 -1.76 -1.85
N ARG A 66 -0.33 -1.97 -2.93
CA ARG A 66 -0.42 -3.30 -3.57
C ARG A 66 0.93 -3.76 -4.08
N GLN A 67 1.70 -2.86 -4.69
CA GLN A 67 3.04 -3.17 -5.18
C GLN A 67 4.03 -3.48 -4.05
N ILE A 68 4.01 -2.70 -2.95
CA ILE A 68 4.79 -2.99 -1.73
C ILE A 68 4.46 -4.39 -1.22
N ARG A 69 3.17 -4.73 -1.14
CA ARG A 69 2.73 -6.07 -0.73
C ARG A 69 3.33 -7.15 -1.64
N SER A 70 3.21 -7.04 -2.95
CA SER A 70 3.78 -8.03 -3.87
C SER A 70 5.30 -8.14 -3.71
N LEU A 71 6.02 -7.03 -3.58
CA LEU A 71 7.47 -7.05 -3.35
C LEU A 71 7.86 -7.77 -2.04
N LEU A 72 7.15 -7.51 -0.95
CA LEU A 72 7.46 -8.12 0.34
C LEU A 72 7.06 -9.60 0.41
N TYR A 73 5.88 -9.95 -0.10
CA TYR A 73 5.28 -11.28 0.08
C TYR A 73 5.51 -12.23 -1.09
N GLU A 74 5.50 -11.75 -2.33
CA GLU A 74 5.70 -12.59 -3.52
C GLU A 74 7.19 -12.69 -3.87
N HIS A 75 7.90 -11.57 -3.84
CA HIS A 75 9.32 -11.52 -4.18
C HIS A 75 10.26 -11.69 -2.97
N GLY A 76 9.74 -11.62 -1.75
CA GLY A 76 10.54 -11.78 -0.52
C GLY A 76 11.52 -10.63 -0.26
N PHE A 77 11.29 -9.44 -0.83
CA PHE A 77 12.09 -8.28 -0.52
C PHE A 77 11.92 -7.86 0.94
N THR A 78 12.95 -7.21 1.48
CA THR A 78 12.83 -6.48 2.74
C THR A 78 12.19 -5.11 2.49
N ILE A 79 11.70 -4.46 3.55
CA ILE A 79 11.15 -3.10 3.49
C ILE A 79 12.14 -2.14 2.80
N SER A 80 13.42 -2.21 3.16
CA SER A 80 14.47 -1.40 2.54
C SER A 80 14.68 -1.72 1.06
N GLY A 81 14.64 -3.00 0.68
CA GLY A 81 14.76 -3.44 -0.71
C GLY A 81 13.56 -2.98 -1.56
N ALA A 82 12.35 -3.14 -1.03
CA ALA A 82 11.14 -2.63 -1.67
C ALA A 82 11.15 -1.10 -1.80
N ARG A 83 11.65 -0.38 -0.78
CA ARG A 83 11.79 1.09 -0.82
C ARG A 83 12.77 1.51 -1.92
N GLN A 84 13.89 0.81 -2.05
CA GLN A 84 14.87 1.09 -3.10
C GLN A 84 14.30 0.79 -4.49
N GLN A 85 13.59 -0.33 -4.65
CA GLN A 85 12.93 -0.67 -5.92
C GLN A 85 11.90 0.37 -6.32
N LEU A 86 11.02 0.74 -5.39
CA LEU A 86 9.97 1.73 -5.64
C LEU A 86 10.54 3.14 -5.83
N GLY A 87 11.63 3.48 -5.15
CA GLY A 87 12.29 4.80 -5.28
C GLY A 87 13.16 4.92 -6.52
N GLY A 88 13.61 3.81 -7.08
CA GLY A 88 14.49 3.75 -8.25
C GLY A 88 13.76 3.58 -9.58
N GLU A 89 12.59 2.95 -9.61
CA GLU A 89 11.93 2.58 -10.87
C GLU A 89 10.43 2.82 -10.80
N GLN A 90 9.93 3.69 -11.69
CA GLN A 90 8.54 3.63 -12.13
C GLN A 90 8.35 2.30 -12.85
N ALA A 91 7.92 1.26 -12.13
CA ALA A 91 7.55 0.00 -12.75
C ALA A 91 6.23 0.20 -13.50
N SER A 92 6.39 0.55 -14.76
CA SER A 92 5.50 0.28 -15.88
C SER A 92 5.09 -1.20 -15.93
N GLU A 93 3.84 -1.42 -16.37
CA GLU A 93 3.28 -2.65 -16.96
C GLU A 93 3.02 -3.83 -15.98
N ASP A 94 1.94 -4.61 -16.01
CA ASP A 94 0.71 -4.68 -16.80
C ASP A 94 -0.22 -5.75 -16.14
N PHE A 95 -1.41 -5.97 -16.75
CA PHE A 95 -2.52 -6.90 -16.45
C PHE A 95 -3.73 -6.32 -15.68
#